data_AF-A0A1E1X2L9-F1
#
_entry.id   AF-A0A1E1X2L9-F1
#
_cell.length_a   1.000
_cell.length_b   1.000
_cell.length_c   1.000
_cell.angle_alpha   90.00
_cell.angle_beta   90.00
_cell.angle_gamma   90.00
#
_symmetry.space_group_name_H-M   'P 1'
#
loop_
_entity.id
_entity.type
_entity.pdbx_description
1 polymer ?
#
loop_
_entity_poly.entity_id
_entity_poly.type
_entity_poly.pdbx_seq_one_letter_code
_entity_poly.pdbx_strand_id
1 'polypeptide(L)'
;SFWQVVEALPHTAGIKGSIEDPSLVCMTGRRTEFNSTAETATYIAYFKGLNGTEEKFVSYDYARPNPDVPNKATLVVGKDYSHPVTITVLYTDYKTCFVTTLPFQGSDQCILLVE
;
A
#
# COMPACT_ATOMS: atom_id res chain seq x y z
N SER A 1 -14.22 1.59 3.53
CA SER A 1 -13.61 0.29 3.15
C SER A 1 -12.22 0.52 2.58
N PHE A 2 -11.39 -0.51 2.48
CA PHE A 2 -10.12 -0.48 1.74
C PHE A 2 -10.36 0.01 0.30
N TRP A 3 -11.40 -0.49 -0.35
CA TRP A 3 -11.69 -0.14 -1.73
C TRP A 3 -12.02 1.35 -1.93
N GLN A 4 -12.73 1.96 -0.98
CA GLN A 4 -12.96 3.42 -0.99
C GLN A 4 -11.67 4.22 -0.85
N VAL A 5 -10.67 3.71 -0.12
CA VAL A 5 -9.34 4.34 -0.04
C VAL A 5 -8.66 4.27 -1.39
N VAL A 6 -8.64 3.08 -2.01
CA VAL A 6 -8.05 2.91 -3.35
C VAL A 6 -8.73 3.83 -4.35
N GLU A 7 -10.06 3.85 -4.40
CA GLU A 7 -10.85 4.73 -5.27
C GLU A 7 -10.43 6.19 -5.15
N ALA A 8 -10.37 6.69 -3.91
CA ALA A 8 -10.11 8.09 -3.61
C ALA A 8 -8.64 8.51 -3.85
N LEU A 9 -7.68 7.62 -3.61
CA LEU A 9 -6.27 7.99 -3.48
C LEU A 9 -5.37 7.36 -4.57
N PRO A 10 -5.31 7.91 -5.81
CA PRO A 10 -4.43 7.40 -6.85
C PRO A 10 -2.93 7.61 -6.59
N HIS A 11 -2.55 8.56 -5.72
CA HIS A 11 -1.16 8.80 -5.33
C HIS A 11 -1.02 8.77 -3.82
N THR A 12 0.09 8.25 -3.34
CA THR A 12 0.32 8.21 -1.89
C THR A 12 1.76 8.53 -1.58
N ALA A 13 2.00 9.11 -0.42
CA ALA A 13 3.32 9.30 0.16
C ALA A 13 3.28 8.87 1.63
N GLY A 14 4.21 7.99 2.01
CA GLY A 14 4.47 7.71 3.42
C GLY A 14 4.88 8.99 4.14
N ILE A 15 4.48 9.14 5.42
CA ILE A 15 4.92 10.25 6.28
C ILE A 15 5.35 9.76 7.66
N LYS A 16 4.79 8.64 8.14
CA LYS A 16 5.19 8.05 9.41
C LYS A 16 4.99 6.55 9.40
N GLY A 17 5.99 5.82 9.89
CA GLY A 17 5.91 4.37 10.14
C GLY A 17 5.98 4.05 11.63
N SER A 18 5.63 2.81 11.99
CA SER A 18 5.89 2.21 13.30
C SER A 18 7.38 1.97 13.56
N ILE A 19 8.20 1.96 12.52
CA ILE A 19 9.67 1.93 12.59
C ILE A 19 10.26 3.22 12.01
N GLU A 20 11.45 3.56 12.47
CA GLU A 20 12.23 4.68 11.95
C GLU A 20 13.10 4.23 10.76
N ASP A 21 12.44 3.82 9.67
CA ASP A 21 13.10 3.55 8.40
C ASP A 21 12.71 4.62 7.37
N PRO A 22 13.65 5.49 6.95
CA PRO A 22 13.32 6.56 6.04
C PRO A 22 12.97 6.07 4.61
N SER A 23 13.30 4.84 4.21
CA SER A 23 12.84 4.29 2.93
C SER A 23 11.34 3.98 2.96
N LEU A 24 10.79 3.61 4.12
CA LEU A 24 9.36 3.42 4.35
C LEU A 24 8.63 4.77 4.44
N VAL A 25 9.21 5.73 5.18
CA VAL A 25 8.62 7.07 5.38
C VAL A 25 8.74 7.97 4.16
N CYS A 26 9.61 7.67 3.19
CA CYS A 26 9.71 8.41 1.93
C CYS A 26 9.16 7.63 0.73
N MET A 27 8.53 6.48 0.97
CA MET A 27 7.91 5.67 -0.08
C MET A 27 6.76 6.47 -0.70
N THR A 28 6.69 6.51 -2.03
CA THR A 28 5.52 7.02 -2.74
C THR A 28 4.84 5.90 -3.52
N GLY A 29 3.51 5.91 -3.61
CA GLY A 29 2.73 5.00 -4.42
C GLY A 29 2.04 5.74 -5.57
N ARG A 30 1.95 5.10 -6.73
CA ARG A 30 1.11 5.56 -7.84
C ARG A 30 0.27 4.42 -8.39
N ARG A 31 -1.05 4.59 -8.45
CA ARG A 31 -1.97 3.64 -9.07
C ARG A 31 -1.76 3.65 -10.57
N THR A 32 -1.50 2.48 -11.15
CA THR A 32 -1.31 2.29 -12.59
C THR A 32 -2.46 1.52 -13.23
N GLU A 33 -3.14 0.67 -12.47
CA GLU A 33 -4.31 -0.09 -12.94
C GLU A 33 -5.42 -0.04 -11.90
N PHE A 34 -6.67 -0.01 -12.35
CA PHE A 34 -7.83 0.08 -11.48
C PHE A 34 -9.07 -0.52 -12.16
N ASN A 35 -9.72 -1.46 -11.47
CA ASN A 35 -10.99 -2.03 -11.87
C ASN A 35 -11.95 -2.03 -10.69
N SER A 36 -12.87 -1.05 -10.66
CA SER A 36 -13.88 -0.89 -9.62
C SER A 36 -14.84 -2.09 -9.52
N THR A 37 -15.16 -2.72 -10.65
CA THR A 37 -16.12 -3.82 -10.70
C THR A 37 -15.53 -5.12 -10.16
N ALA A 38 -14.26 -5.38 -10.47
CA ALA A 38 -13.53 -6.55 -9.97
C ALA A 38 -12.85 -6.31 -8.62
N GLU A 39 -12.85 -5.06 -8.13
CA GLU A 39 -12.17 -4.63 -6.91
C GLU A 39 -10.68 -5.00 -6.90
N THR A 40 -10.02 -4.72 -8.03
CA THR A 40 -8.58 -4.94 -8.23
C THR A 40 -7.85 -3.66 -8.65
N ALA A 41 -6.66 -3.44 -8.09
CA ALA A 41 -5.84 -2.28 -8.43
C ALA A 41 -4.35 -2.64 -8.37
N THR A 42 -3.55 -1.97 -9.19
CA THR A 42 -2.09 -2.09 -9.18
C THR A 42 -1.50 -0.74 -8.84
N TYR A 43 -0.62 -0.71 -7.84
CA TYR A 43 0.23 0.44 -7.53
C TYR A 43 1.68 0.10 -7.82
N ILE A 44 2.43 1.08 -8.30
CA ILE A 44 3.89 1.04 -8.23
C ILE A 44 4.31 1.82 -6.98
N ALA A 45 4.97 1.12 -6.05
CA ALA A 45 5.63 1.70 -4.90
C ALA A 45 7.07 2.07 -5.29
N TYR A 46 7.42 3.32 -5.04
CA TYR A 46 8.70 3.94 -5.32
C TYR A 46 9.42 4.14 -3.99
N PHE A 47 10.47 3.37 -3.76
CA PHE A 47 11.35 3.52 -2.62
C PHE A 47 12.56 4.30 -3.09
N LYS A 48 12.65 5.57 -2.67
CA LYS A 48 13.83 6.39 -2.94
C LYS A 48 15.03 5.71 -2.29
N GLY A 49 16.08 5.52 -3.07
CA GLY A 49 17.38 5.15 -2.56
C GLY A 49 17.85 6.23 -1.58
N LEU A 50 18.13 5.84 -0.33
CA LEU A 50 18.72 6.72 0.67
C LEU A 50 20.17 6.34 0.90
N ASN A 51 21.03 7.34 1.15
CA ASN A 51 22.45 7.14 1.44
C ASN A 51 23.22 6.35 0.37
N GLY A 52 22.90 6.57 -0.92
CA GLY A 52 23.58 5.91 -2.04
C GLY A 52 23.05 4.52 -2.40
N THR A 53 21.94 4.08 -1.80
CA THR A 53 21.23 2.88 -2.25
C THR A 53 20.49 3.14 -3.56
N GLU A 54 20.26 2.08 -4.35
CA GLU A 54 19.53 2.15 -5.61
C GLU A 54 18.04 2.39 -5.36
N GLU A 55 17.41 3.18 -6.22
CA GLU A 55 15.96 3.33 -6.24
C GLU A 55 15.29 1.99 -6.55
N LYS A 56 14.24 1.65 -5.82
CA LYS A 56 13.49 0.41 -6.03
C LYS A 56 12.05 0.70 -6.39
N PHE A 57 11.59 0.01 -7.42
CA PHE A 57 10.20 0.02 -7.87
C PHE A 57 9.59 -1.35 -7.58
N VAL A 58 8.47 -1.38 -6.88
CA VAL A 58 7.79 -2.62 -6.50
C VAL A 58 6.32 -2.53 -6.90
N SER A 59 5.81 -3.54 -7.61
CA SER A 59 4.38 -3.65 -7.90
C SER A 59 3.65 -4.13 -6.67
N TYR A 60 2.58 -3.44 -6.30
CA TYR A 60 1.61 -3.82 -5.28
C TYR A 60 0.28 -4.07 -5.95
N ASP A 61 -0.06 -5.35 -6.12
CA ASP A 61 -1.32 -5.76 -6.75
C ASP A 61 -2.31 -6.06 -5.62
N TYR A 62 -3.38 -5.27 -5.57
CA TYR A 62 -4.44 -5.38 -4.58
C TYR A 62 -5.65 -6.09 -5.16
N ALA A 63 -6.25 -6.96 -4.35
CA ALA A 63 -7.55 -7.56 -4.61
C ALA A 63 -8.35 -7.64 -3.31
N ARG A 64 -9.68 -7.52 -3.41
CA ARG A 64 -10.54 -7.71 -2.24
C ARG A 64 -10.63 -9.21 -1.88
N PRO A 65 -10.24 -9.63 -0.66
CA PRO A 65 -10.26 -11.03 -0.27
C PRO A 65 -11.68 -11.51 0.07
N ASN A 66 -12.48 -10.66 0.72
CA ASN A 66 -13.82 -10.99 1.18
C ASN A 66 -14.69 -9.71 1.26
N PRO A 67 -15.89 -9.68 0.63
CA PRO A 67 -16.85 -8.59 0.77
C PRO A 67 -17.20 -8.21 2.22
N ASP A 68 -17.25 -9.20 3.12
CA ASP A 68 -17.69 -9.05 4.52
C ASP A 68 -16.63 -8.41 5.42
N VAL A 69 -15.39 -8.29 4.95
CA VAL A 69 -14.29 -7.67 5.71
C VAL A 69 -13.78 -6.43 4.97
N PRO A 70 -14.58 -5.35 4.96
CA PRO A 70 -14.38 -4.24 4.02
C PRO A 70 -13.10 -3.45 4.26
N ASN A 71 -12.41 -3.60 5.38
CA ASN A 71 -11.16 -2.89 5.67
C ASN A 71 -9.89 -3.68 5.33
N LYS A 72 -10.00 -4.89 4.75
CA LYS A 72 -8.85 -5.73 4.38
C LYS A 72 -8.70 -5.87 2.88
N ALA A 73 -7.47 -6.08 2.44
CA ALA A 73 -7.12 -6.44 1.06
C ALA A 73 -6.08 -7.55 1.03
N THR A 74 -6.12 -8.36 -0.02
CA THR A 74 -4.98 -9.17 -0.43
C THR A 74 -4.02 -8.25 -1.17
N LEU A 75 -2.74 -8.33 -0.82
CA LEU A 75 -1.65 -7.66 -1.50
C LEU A 75 -0.67 -8.72 -2.02
N VAL A 76 -0.35 -8.65 -3.31
CA VAL A 76 0.76 -9.36 -3.94
C VAL A 76 1.89 -8.37 -4.17
N VAL A 77 3.06 -8.69 -3.63
CA VAL A 77 4.26 -7.83 -3.71
C VAL A 77 5.17 -8.35 -4.82
N GLY A 78 5.56 -7.48 -5.75
CA GLY A 78 6.56 -7.80 -6.78
C GLY A 78 6.15 -8.96 -7.69
N LYS A 79 4.84 -9.17 -7.90
CA LYS A 79 4.28 -10.30 -8.65
C LYS A 79 4.55 -11.69 -8.04
N ASP A 80 4.87 -11.76 -6.74
CA ASP A 80 4.95 -13.03 -6.02
C ASP A 80 3.55 -13.55 -5.63
N TYR A 81 2.83 -14.09 -6.62
CA TYR A 81 1.51 -14.68 -6.40
C TYR A 81 1.54 -15.95 -5.54
N SER A 82 2.72 -16.49 -5.21
CA SER A 82 2.85 -17.66 -4.33
C SER A 82 2.80 -17.29 -2.84
N HIS A 83 3.06 -16.03 -2.49
CA HIS A 83 3.03 -15.53 -1.11
C HIS A 83 2.19 -14.25 -0.98
N PRO A 84 0.86 -14.31 -1.23
CA PRO A 84 -0.01 -13.17 -0.99
C PRO A 84 -0.07 -12.85 0.51
N VAL A 85 -0.10 -11.56 0.84
CA VAL A 85 -0.27 -11.08 2.22
C VAL A 85 -1.62 -10.40 2.39
N THR A 86 -2.10 -10.30 3.63
CA THR A 86 -3.29 -9.52 3.95
C THR A 86 -2.88 -8.20 4.59
N ILE A 87 -3.34 -7.08 4.02
CA ILE A 87 -3.19 -5.76 4.62
C ILE A 87 -4.52 -5.26 5.18
N THR A 88 -4.45 -4.37 6.16
CA THR A 88 -5.62 -3.82 6.83
C THR A 88 -5.53 -2.30 6.89
N VAL A 89 -6.57 -1.61 6.42
CA VAL A 89 -6.78 -0.19 6.69
C VAL A 89 -7.27 -0.05 8.12
N LEU A 90 -6.44 0.59 8.95
CA LEU A 90 -6.68 0.84 10.37
C LEU A 90 -7.46 2.14 10.58
N TYR A 91 -7.19 3.15 9.74
CA TYR A 91 -7.87 4.44 9.76
C TYR A 91 -7.81 5.09 8.37
N THR A 92 -8.81 5.91 8.03
CA THR A 92 -8.78 6.77 6.84
C THR A 92 -9.86 7.84 6.95
N ASP A 93 -9.60 8.99 6.35
CA ASP A 93 -10.60 10.04 6.15
C ASP A 93 -11.32 9.92 4.78
N TYR A 94 -10.94 8.93 3.96
CA TYR A 94 -11.39 8.69 2.59
C TYR A 94 -11.14 9.84 1.61
N LYS A 95 -10.23 10.76 1.93
CA LYS A 95 -10.00 11.99 1.14
C LYS A 95 -8.54 12.31 0.94
N THR A 96 -7.74 12.24 2.00
CA THR A 96 -6.36 12.72 1.98
C THR A 96 -5.39 11.80 2.69
N CYS A 97 -5.85 10.92 3.57
CA CYS A 97 -4.94 10.08 4.34
C CYS A 97 -5.53 8.73 4.74
N PHE A 98 -4.63 7.78 5.00
CA PHE A 98 -4.97 6.50 5.60
C PHE A 98 -3.78 5.89 6.36
N VAL A 99 -4.10 5.08 7.35
CA VAL A 99 -3.17 4.25 8.08
C VAL A 99 -3.44 2.80 7.71
N THR A 100 -2.41 2.08 7.28
CA THR A 100 -2.50 0.66 6.91
C THR A 100 -1.38 -0.16 7.53
N THR A 101 -1.59 -1.47 7.61
CA THR A 101 -0.49 -2.43 7.73
C THR A 101 0.15 -2.67 6.36
N LEU A 102 1.47 -2.90 6.32
CA LEU A 102 2.24 -3.22 5.11
C LEU A 102 3.39 -4.18 5.48
N PRO A 103 3.63 -5.25 4.72
CA PRO A 103 4.82 -6.07 4.92
C PRO A 103 6.09 -5.28 4.56
N PHE A 104 7.01 -5.16 5.49
CA PHE A 104 8.28 -4.47 5.28
C PHE A 104 9.40 -5.12 6.10
N GLN A 105 10.52 -5.44 5.44
CA GLN A 105 11.69 -6.10 6.04
C GLN A 105 11.37 -7.33 6.90
N GLY A 106 10.44 -8.17 6.43
CA GLY A 106 10.08 -9.43 7.12
C GLY A 106 9.12 -9.29 8.30
N SER A 107 8.51 -8.12 8.49
CA SER A 107 7.50 -7.89 9.53
C SER A 107 6.38 -6.97 9.04
N ASP A 108 5.21 -7.05 9.67
CA ASP A 108 4.11 -6.13 9.37
C ASP A 108 4.35 -4.80 10.09
N GLN A 109 4.39 -3.72 9.31
CA GLN A 109 4.57 -2.36 9.79
C GLN A 109 3.29 -1.55 9.60
N CYS A 110 3.02 -0.65 10.55
CA CYS A 110 1.99 0.36 10.40
C CYS A 110 2.60 1.58 9.70
N ILE A 111 1.89 2.11 8.70
CA ILE A 111 2.31 3.30 7.97
C ILE A 111 1.13 4.24 7.76
N LEU A 112 1.36 5.52 8.02
CA LEU A 112 0.50 6.63 7.61
C LEU A 112 0.94 7.09 6.22
N LEU A 113 -0.01 7.07 5.29
CA LEU A 113 0.14 7.61 3.95
C LEU A 113 -0.84 8.76 3.72
N VAL A 114 -0.42 9.72 2.89
CA VAL A 114 -1.25 10.84 2.42
C VAL A 114 -1.23 10.95 0.91
N GLU A 115 -2.24 11.57 0.30
CA GLU A 115 -2.23 12.02 -1.10
C GLU A 115 -1.47 13.35 -1.26
#